data_AF-D3H7A6-F1
#
_entry.id   AF-D3H7A6-F1
#
_cell.length_a   1.000
_cell.length_b   1.000
_cell.length_c   1.000
_cell.angle_alpha   90.00
_cell.angle_beta   90.00
_cell.angle_gamma   90.00
#
_symmetry.space_group_name_H-M   'P 1'
#
loop_
_entity.id
_entity.type
_entity.pdbx_description
1 polymer ?
#
loop_
_entity_poly.entity_id
_entity_poly.type
_entity_poly.pdbx_seq_one_letter_code
_entity_poly.pdbx_strand_id
1 'polypeptide(L)'
;MMTMSNFEEFAQTVGRDVKRFETDYTSKADLEAKDYIEGKSEYQILKHQVEELVKQNKVLQEQLALVKPAPRRAPMAYTIDLNSTPPIAWFDNGCGLDVGGNPVILGKDKFKPWDTNAPGWDFPNAILRTSLAMINLEVWKKANFDYWGNGIKVLNPIKSADDYDWTNARLSEQGNLASWKWNNQKNVIRVMYQFGIWDAKTVESLGAVRR
;
A
#
# COMPACT_ATOMS: atom_id res chain seq x y z
N MET A 1 26.74 11.46 -8.33
CA MET A 1 26.37 11.10 -9.71
C MET A 1 25.06 10.33 -9.61
N MET A 2 23.91 10.97 -9.84
CA MET A 2 22.61 10.29 -9.79
C MET A 2 22.45 9.51 -11.09
N THR A 3 22.36 8.19 -10.99
CA THR A 3 21.90 7.34 -12.09
C THR A 3 20.43 7.65 -12.33
N MET A 4 20.10 8.32 -13.43
CA MET A 4 18.72 8.45 -13.90
C MET A 4 18.11 7.05 -14.02
N SER A 5 16.85 6.89 -13.63
CA SER A 5 16.19 5.60 -13.83
C SER A 5 15.97 5.38 -15.34
N ASN A 6 15.98 4.12 -15.78
CA ASN A 6 15.71 3.76 -17.18
C ASN A 6 14.40 4.38 -17.72
N PHE A 7 13.44 4.68 -16.84
CA PHE A 7 12.17 5.29 -17.20
C PHE A 7 12.28 6.80 -17.47
N GLU A 8 13.13 7.51 -16.73
CA GLU A 8 13.39 8.95 -16.96
C GLU A 8 14.20 9.16 -18.25
N GLU A 9 15.15 8.28 -18.51
CA GLU A 9 15.94 8.30 -19.75
C GLU A 9 15.05 8.01 -20.98
N PHE A 10 14.11 7.06 -20.85
CA PHE A 10 13.09 6.80 -21.87
C PHE A 10 12.19 8.02 -22.09
N ALA A 11 11.64 8.62 -21.02
CA ALA A 11 10.76 9.79 -21.13
C ALA A 11 11.45 11.01 -21.75
N GLN A 12 12.72 11.25 -21.41
CA GLN A 12 13.50 12.34 -22.02
C GLN A 12 13.82 12.08 -23.50
N THR A 13 14.05 10.84 -23.88
CA THR A 13 14.32 10.47 -25.27
C THR A 13 13.07 10.64 -26.12
N VAL A 14 11.93 10.11 -25.65
CA VAL A 14 10.63 10.33 -26.30
C VAL A 14 10.29 11.82 -26.39
N GLY A 15 10.51 12.58 -25.32
CA GLY A 15 10.25 14.03 -25.32
C GLY A 15 11.13 14.82 -26.30
N ARG A 16 12.37 14.39 -26.53
CA ARG A 16 13.25 14.98 -27.55
C ARG A 16 12.78 14.65 -28.96
N ASP A 17 12.36 13.42 -29.19
CA ASP A 17 11.87 12.99 -30.50
C ASP A 17 10.57 13.72 -30.87
N VAL A 18 9.63 13.86 -29.92
CA VAL A 18 8.38 14.63 -30.12
C VAL A 18 8.66 16.09 -30.46
N LYS A 19 9.60 16.75 -29.77
CA LYS A 19 9.98 18.13 -30.08
C LYS A 19 10.60 18.26 -31.47
N ARG A 20 11.40 17.26 -31.89
CA ARG A 20 12.01 17.25 -33.21
C ARG A 20 10.96 17.17 -34.32
N PHE A 21 9.90 16.36 -34.12
CA PHE A 21 8.74 16.31 -35.02
C PHE A 21 8.02 17.66 -35.17
N GLU A 22 7.88 18.44 -34.08
CA GLU A 22 7.25 19.77 -34.15
C GLU A 22 8.09 20.79 -34.94
N THR A 23 9.42 20.65 -34.95
CA THR A 23 10.34 21.58 -35.64
C THR A 23 10.64 21.21 -37.08
N ASP A 24 10.76 19.92 -37.42
CA ASP A 24 11.17 19.47 -38.76
C ASP A 24 9.99 19.43 -39.76
N TYR A 25 8.74 19.41 -39.28
CA TYR A 25 7.53 19.39 -40.11
C TYR A 25 6.71 20.65 -39.88
N THR A 26 6.76 21.57 -40.84
CA THR A 26 6.03 22.86 -40.75
C THR A 26 4.65 22.82 -41.39
N SER A 27 4.31 21.77 -42.16
CA SER A 27 2.99 21.62 -42.77
C SER A 27 2.54 20.15 -42.91
N LYS A 28 1.22 19.95 -42.95
CA LYS A 28 0.58 18.64 -43.22
C LYS A 28 0.99 18.05 -44.58
N ALA A 29 1.34 18.91 -45.54
CA ALA A 29 1.75 18.50 -46.88
C ALA A 29 3.12 17.80 -46.89
N ASP A 30 4.04 18.21 -46.01
CA ASP A 30 5.36 17.59 -45.88
C ASP A 30 5.25 16.16 -45.31
N LEU A 31 4.29 15.93 -44.41
CA LEU A 31 3.97 14.62 -43.83
C LEU A 31 3.14 13.72 -44.76
N GLU A 32 2.46 14.29 -45.76
CA GLU A 32 1.67 13.59 -46.78
C GLU A 32 2.47 13.31 -48.06
N ALA A 33 3.67 13.88 -48.20
CA ALA A 33 4.62 13.55 -49.27
C ALA A 33 4.99 12.07 -49.16
N LYS A 34 4.70 11.30 -50.20
CA LYS A 34 5.02 9.87 -50.27
C LYS A 34 6.46 9.69 -50.69
N ASP A 35 7.21 8.87 -49.98
CA ASP A 35 8.52 8.43 -50.44
C ASP A 35 8.36 7.60 -51.72
N TYR A 36 9.26 7.80 -52.69
CA TYR A 36 9.23 7.18 -54.01
C TYR A 36 9.54 5.67 -53.96
N ILE A 37 10.05 5.18 -52.83
CA ILE A 37 10.49 3.80 -52.62
C ILE A 37 9.36 2.92 -52.06
N GLU A 38 8.63 3.37 -51.03
CA GLU A 38 7.55 2.59 -50.39
C GLU A 38 6.14 3.07 -50.73
N GLY A 39 5.99 4.26 -51.34
CA GLY A 39 4.69 4.84 -51.71
C GLY A 39 3.81 5.23 -50.51
N LYS A 40 4.37 5.25 -49.30
CA LYS A 40 3.72 5.68 -48.06
C LYS A 40 4.28 7.02 -47.63
N SER A 41 3.42 7.86 -47.06
CA SER A 41 3.87 9.10 -46.45
C SER A 41 4.31 8.85 -45.00
N GLU A 42 5.17 9.70 -44.47
CA GLU A 42 5.64 9.58 -43.08
C GLU A 42 4.47 9.62 -42.08
N TYR A 43 3.40 10.35 -42.39
CA TYR A 43 2.14 10.30 -41.64
C TYR A 43 1.53 8.89 -41.59
N GLN A 44 1.54 8.15 -42.70
CA GLN A 44 0.99 6.78 -42.75
C GLN A 44 1.84 5.80 -41.94
N ILE A 45 3.17 5.99 -41.94
CA ILE A 45 4.10 5.20 -41.13
C ILE A 45 3.85 5.48 -39.64
N LEU A 46 3.80 6.76 -39.25
CA LEU A 46 3.56 7.17 -37.88
C LEU A 46 2.20 6.68 -37.37
N LYS A 47 1.15 6.82 -38.20
CA LYS A 47 -0.19 6.32 -37.88
C LYS A 47 -0.18 4.81 -37.59
N HIS A 48 0.49 4.03 -38.44
CA HIS A 48 0.60 2.59 -38.22
C HIS A 48 1.38 2.26 -36.94
N GLN A 49 2.46 2.97 -36.64
CA GLN A 49 3.24 2.77 -35.42
C GLN A 49 2.42 3.06 -34.15
N VAL A 50 1.63 4.14 -34.16
CA VAL A 50 0.73 4.47 -33.05
C VAL A 50 -0.35 3.40 -32.88
N GLU A 51 -0.95 2.92 -33.99
CA GLU A 51 -1.95 1.85 -33.95
C GLU A 51 -1.38 0.53 -33.37
N GLU A 52 -0.16 0.16 -33.77
CA GLU A 52 0.53 -1.01 -33.20
C GLU A 52 0.89 -0.80 -31.71
N LEU A 53 1.33 0.40 -31.31
CA LEU A 53 1.62 0.69 -29.91
C LEU A 53 0.36 0.60 -29.03
N VAL A 54 -0.78 1.11 -29.51
CA VAL A 54 -2.08 0.99 -28.84
C VAL A 54 -2.46 -0.48 -28.67
N LYS A 55 -2.27 -1.29 -29.72
CA LYS A 55 -2.54 -2.73 -29.69
C LYS A 55 -1.64 -3.45 -28.69
N GLN A 56 -0.35 -3.15 -28.67
CA GLN A 56 0.60 -3.71 -27.70
C GLN A 56 0.24 -3.32 -26.26
N ASN A 57 -0.12 -2.06 -26.01
CA ASN A 57 -0.56 -1.60 -24.69
C ASN A 57 -1.81 -2.34 -24.22
N LYS A 58 -2.78 -2.54 -25.12
CA LYS A 58 -4.00 -3.29 -24.80
C LYS A 58 -3.67 -4.74 -24.42
N VAL A 59 -2.83 -5.42 -25.20
CA VAL A 59 -2.38 -6.79 -24.89
C VAL A 59 -1.65 -6.83 -23.55
N LEU A 60 -0.79 -5.84 -23.26
CA LEU A 60 -0.08 -5.77 -21.98
C LEU A 60 -1.03 -5.60 -20.79
N GLN A 61 -2.06 -4.75 -20.91
CA GLN A 61 -3.08 -4.59 -19.88
C GLN A 61 -3.90 -5.87 -19.67
N GLU A 62 -4.26 -6.56 -20.75
CA GLU A 62 -4.96 -7.85 -20.70
C GLU A 62 -4.10 -8.92 -20.02
N GLN A 63 -2.80 -8.98 -20.34
CA GLN A 63 -1.85 -9.89 -19.69
C GLN A 63 -1.66 -9.56 -18.21
N LEU A 64 -1.52 -8.29 -17.84
CA LEU A 64 -1.42 -7.84 -16.45
C LEU A 64 -2.68 -8.18 -15.65
N ALA A 65 -3.86 -8.09 -16.26
CA ALA A 65 -5.13 -8.49 -15.63
C ALA A 65 -5.22 -10.00 -15.39
N LEU A 66 -4.56 -10.82 -16.22
CA LEU A 66 -4.48 -12.28 -16.06
C LEU A 66 -3.49 -12.70 -14.97
N VAL A 67 -2.43 -11.90 -14.74
CA VAL A 67 -1.49 -12.10 -13.63
C VAL A 67 -2.18 -11.69 -12.34
N LYS A 68 -2.92 -12.62 -11.73
CA LYS A 68 -3.42 -12.41 -10.36
C LYS A 68 -2.22 -12.23 -9.43
N PRO A 69 -2.15 -11.12 -8.67
CA PRO A 69 -1.10 -10.99 -7.67
C PRO A 69 -1.20 -12.16 -6.69
N ALA A 70 -0.05 -12.69 -6.29
CA ALA A 70 -0.01 -13.76 -5.31
C ALA A 70 -0.80 -13.32 -4.06
N PRO A 71 -1.62 -14.22 -3.46
CA PRO A 71 -2.36 -13.88 -2.25
C PRO A 71 -1.42 -13.33 -1.18
N ARG A 72 -1.65 -12.08 -0.79
CA ARG A 72 -0.88 -11.42 0.27
C ARG A 72 -1.20 -12.10 1.60
N ARG A 73 -0.16 -12.43 2.37
CA ARG A 73 -0.26 -13.08 3.68
C ARG A 73 0.00 -12.09 4.81
N ALA A 74 -0.23 -12.53 6.04
CA ALA A 74 0.19 -11.78 7.22
C ALA A 74 1.72 -11.50 7.18
N PRO A 75 2.20 -10.39 7.75
CA PRO A 75 3.58 -9.96 7.56
C PRO A 75 4.59 -10.80 8.36
N MET A 76 5.84 -10.89 7.88
CA MET A 76 6.95 -11.55 8.58
C MET A 76 8.11 -10.60 8.89
N ALA A 77 8.11 -9.39 8.33
CA ALA A 77 9.09 -8.36 8.63
C ALA A 77 8.51 -6.95 8.44
N TYR A 78 9.19 -5.95 8.99
CA TYR A 78 8.89 -4.55 8.72
C TYR A 78 10.17 -3.70 8.71
N THR A 79 10.07 -2.53 8.08
CA THR A 79 11.04 -1.45 8.17
C THR A 79 10.32 -0.16 8.54
N ILE A 80 11.03 0.79 9.18
CA ILE A 80 10.51 2.13 9.44
C ILE A 80 11.14 3.06 8.40
N ASP A 81 10.33 3.53 7.46
CA ASP A 81 10.75 4.54 6.49
C ASP A 81 10.69 5.93 7.11
N LEU A 82 11.87 6.47 7.40
CA LEU A 82 12.06 7.80 7.96
C LEU A 82 12.11 8.90 6.89
N ASN A 83 12.13 8.54 5.60
CA ASN A 83 12.13 9.50 4.49
C ASN A 83 10.70 9.90 4.08
N SER A 84 9.72 9.09 4.43
CA SER A 84 8.30 9.44 4.31
C SER A 84 7.93 10.58 5.27
N THR A 85 7.01 11.46 4.84
CA THR A 85 6.44 12.53 5.66
C THR A 85 4.92 12.37 5.74
N PRO A 86 4.35 11.90 6.87
CA PRO A 86 5.02 11.45 8.10
C PRO A 86 5.79 10.12 7.92
N PRO A 87 6.69 9.74 8.85
CA PRO A 87 7.33 8.42 8.84
C PRO A 87 6.31 7.28 8.88
N ILE A 88 6.57 6.21 8.12
CA ILE A 88 5.67 5.07 7.93
C ILE A 88 6.42 3.78 8.23
N ALA A 89 5.78 2.82 8.91
CA ALA A 89 6.31 1.46 8.94
C ALA A 89 5.76 0.64 7.77
N TRP A 90 6.65 0.13 6.92
CA TRP A 90 6.31 -0.73 5.79
C TRP A 90 6.59 -2.18 6.13
N PHE A 91 5.61 -3.04 5.87
CA PHE A 91 5.72 -4.48 6.09
C PHE A 91 6.01 -5.20 4.77
N ASP A 92 6.64 -6.36 4.86
CA ASP A 92 7.00 -7.22 3.72
C ASP A 92 5.78 -7.70 2.92
N ASN A 93 4.60 -7.72 3.54
CA ASN A 93 3.34 -8.00 2.86
C ASN A 93 2.76 -6.80 2.10
N GLY A 94 3.46 -5.66 2.03
CA GLY A 94 3.05 -4.45 1.31
C GLY A 94 2.07 -3.54 2.06
N CYS A 95 1.67 -3.89 3.29
CA CYS A 95 0.90 -2.99 4.14
C CYS A 95 1.81 -1.91 4.73
N GLY A 96 1.27 -0.70 4.90
CA GLY A 96 1.91 0.37 5.67
C GLY A 96 1.16 0.65 6.96
N LEU A 97 1.86 1.07 8.00
CA LEU A 97 1.28 1.61 9.23
C LEU A 97 1.70 3.08 9.38
N ASP A 98 0.72 3.98 9.27
CA ASP A 98 0.86 5.39 9.57
C ASP A 98 0.30 5.65 10.98
N VAL A 99 1.11 6.28 11.82
CA VAL A 99 0.79 6.58 13.22
C VAL A 99 0.66 8.08 13.49
N GLY A 100 0.44 8.88 12.45
CA GLY A 100 0.31 10.34 12.56
C GLY A 100 1.62 11.05 12.89
N GLY A 101 2.74 10.49 12.43
CA GLY A 101 4.06 11.10 12.57
C GLY A 101 4.71 10.99 13.95
N ASN A 102 4.19 10.15 14.86
CA ASN A 102 4.82 9.90 16.16
C ASN A 102 5.87 8.76 16.09
N PRO A 103 7.18 9.05 16.08
CA PRO A 103 8.20 8.01 15.89
C PRO A 103 8.35 7.09 17.10
N VAL A 104 7.90 7.50 18.29
CA VAL A 104 7.90 6.67 19.50
C VAL A 104 6.91 5.52 19.35
N ILE A 105 5.74 5.78 18.77
CA ILE A 105 4.75 4.73 18.47
C ILE A 105 5.28 3.76 17.42
N LEU A 106 6.10 4.21 16.47
CA LEU A 106 6.83 3.34 15.54
C LEU A 106 7.99 2.58 16.21
N GLY A 107 8.34 2.90 17.46
CA GLY A 107 9.46 2.26 18.16
C GLY A 107 10.83 2.64 17.60
N LYS A 108 10.97 3.84 17.02
CA LYS A 108 12.26 4.37 16.54
C LYS A 108 13.25 4.52 17.70
N ASP A 109 14.46 4.01 17.53
CA ASP A 109 15.57 4.04 18.51
C ASP A 109 15.20 3.46 19.89
N LYS A 110 14.16 2.63 19.97
CA LYS A 110 13.77 1.97 21.22
C LYS A 110 14.20 0.52 21.21
N PHE A 111 14.49 0.00 22.41
CA PHE A 111 14.64 -1.43 22.62
C PHE A 111 13.37 -2.15 22.16
N LYS A 112 13.54 -3.18 21.33
CA LYS A 112 12.44 -3.97 20.77
C LYS A 112 12.41 -5.32 21.47
N PRO A 113 11.65 -5.46 22.57
CA PRO A 113 11.56 -6.73 23.25
C PRO A 113 11.00 -7.78 22.29
N TRP A 114 11.62 -8.96 22.29
CA TRP A 114 11.15 -10.14 21.58
C TRP A 114 10.50 -11.12 22.56
N ASP A 115 9.53 -10.62 23.32
CA ASP A 115 8.79 -11.37 24.34
C ASP A 115 7.33 -11.62 23.91
N THR A 116 6.54 -12.23 24.80
CA THR A 116 5.13 -12.55 24.58
C THR A 116 4.17 -11.46 25.08
N ASN A 117 4.67 -10.28 25.48
CA ASN A 117 3.85 -9.18 25.97
C ASN A 117 3.43 -8.24 24.83
N ALA A 118 2.19 -7.74 24.89
CA ALA A 118 1.75 -6.65 24.01
C ALA A 118 2.34 -5.31 24.49
N PRO A 119 3.20 -4.65 23.70
CA PRO A 119 3.85 -3.43 24.13
C PRO A 119 2.87 -2.25 24.04
N GLY A 120 2.98 -1.29 24.96
CA GLY A 120 2.18 -0.06 24.92
C GLY A 120 2.60 0.92 23.81
N TRP A 121 3.78 0.71 23.21
CA TRP A 121 4.36 1.46 22.10
C TRP A 121 5.07 0.47 21.15
N ASP A 122 5.72 0.93 20.09
CA ASP A 122 6.33 0.05 19.07
C ASP A 122 5.28 -0.87 18.41
N PHE A 123 4.26 -0.22 17.83
CA PHE A 123 3.15 -0.89 17.16
C PHE A 123 3.59 -1.80 16.02
N PRO A 124 4.60 -1.44 15.19
CA PRO A 124 5.08 -2.34 14.16
C PRO A 124 5.57 -3.69 14.72
N ASN A 125 6.33 -3.66 15.83
CA ASN A 125 6.78 -4.87 16.49
C ASN A 125 5.63 -5.64 17.15
N ALA A 126 4.62 -4.96 17.69
CA ALA A 126 3.42 -5.62 18.23
C ALA A 126 2.64 -6.38 17.15
N ILE A 127 2.44 -5.74 15.99
CA ILE A 127 1.77 -6.34 14.82
C ILE A 127 2.57 -7.54 14.32
N LEU A 128 3.88 -7.39 14.13
CA LEU A 128 4.75 -8.47 13.68
C LEU A 128 4.70 -9.67 14.64
N ARG A 129 4.85 -9.45 15.95
CA ARG A 129 4.81 -10.54 16.94
C ARG A 129 3.44 -11.20 17.06
N THR A 130 2.36 -10.48 16.74
CA THR A 130 1.02 -11.07 16.63
C THR A 130 0.92 -11.96 15.38
N SER A 131 1.46 -11.51 14.25
CA SER A 131 1.55 -12.29 13.01
C SER A 131 2.36 -13.59 13.19
N LEU A 132 3.45 -13.52 13.95
CA LEU A 132 4.30 -14.67 14.29
C LEU A 132 3.73 -15.54 15.43
N ALA A 133 2.47 -15.32 15.83
CA ALA A 133 1.78 -16.05 16.90
C ALA A 133 2.47 -16.01 18.28
N MET A 134 3.41 -15.08 18.51
CA MET A 134 4.03 -14.88 19.83
C MET A 134 3.10 -14.14 20.80
N ILE A 135 2.31 -13.21 20.27
CA ILE A 135 1.26 -12.50 21.00
C ILE A 135 -0.08 -13.05 20.52
N ASN A 136 -0.78 -13.76 21.39
CA ASN A 136 -2.09 -14.31 21.08
C ASN A 136 -3.22 -13.38 21.56
N LEU A 137 -4.46 -13.76 21.25
CA LEU A 137 -5.64 -12.95 21.61
C LEU A 137 -5.75 -12.72 23.11
N GLU A 138 -5.47 -13.72 23.95
CA GLU A 138 -5.56 -13.59 25.42
C GLU A 138 -4.56 -12.58 26.00
N VAL A 139 -3.39 -12.43 25.38
CA VAL A 139 -2.46 -11.34 25.71
C VAL A 139 -3.04 -10.00 25.30
N TRP A 140 -3.61 -9.89 24.09
CA TRP A 140 -4.25 -8.68 23.61
C TRP A 140 -5.44 -8.25 24.50
N LYS A 141 -6.21 -9.18 25.07
CA LYS A 141 -7.29 -8.87 26.02
C LYS A 141 -6.82 -8.15 27.29
N LYS A 142 -5.53 -8.27 27.64
CA LYS A 142 -4.90 -7.68 28.83
C LYS A 142 -3.96 -6.51 28.51
N ALA A 143 -3.85 -6.12 27.24
CA ALA A 143 -2.90 -5.13 26.78
C ALA A 143 -3.27 -3.70 27.22
N ASN A 144 -2.28 -2.80 27.19
CA ASN A 144 -2.54 -1.37 27.26
C ASN A 144 -2.86 -0.82 25.86
N PHE A 145 -3.96 -0.09 25.73
CA PHE A 145 -4.43 0.48 24.47
C PHE A 145 -4.17 1.99 24.33
N ASP A 146 -3.46 2.64 25.26
CA ASP A 146 -3.48 4.10 25.42
C ASP A 146 -3.17 4.92 24.16
N TYR A 147 -2.31 4.39 23.29
CA TYR A 147 -1.85 5.11 22.09
C TYR A 147 -2.50 4.63 20.78
N TRP A 148 -3.43 3.67 20.81
CA TRP A 148 -4.12 3.13 19.63
C TRP A 148 -5.27 4.03 19.13
N GLY A 149 -5.02 5.34 19.07
CA GLY A 149 -6.02 6.35 18.70
C GLY A 149 -6.50 6.28 17.25
N ASN A 150 -7.51 7.10 16.92
CA ASN A 150 -8.11 7.14 15.58
C ASN A 150 -7.16 7.65 14.48
N GLY A 151 -6.03 8.26 14.85
CA GLY A 151 -4.99 8.70 13.92
C GLY A 151 -4.20 7.56 13.27
N ILE A 152 -4.28 6.34 13.83
CA ILE A 152 -3.60 5.17 13.28
C ILE A 152 -4.31 4.70 12.00
N LYS A 153 -3.56 4.54 10.91
CA LYS A 153 -4.08 4.13 9.60
C LYS A 153 -3.25 2.98 9.03
N VAL A 154 -3.94 2.03 8.38
CA VAL A 154 -3.31 0.98 7.58
C VAL A 154 -3.37 1.39 6.11
N LEU A 155 -2.20 1.47 5.49
CA LEU A 155 -2.04 1.75 4.07
C LEU A 155 -1.99 0.43 3.30
N ASN A 156 -2.60 0.40 2.11
CA ASN A 156 -2.64 -0.77 1.23
C ASN A 156 -3.04 -2.07 2.00
N PRO A 157 -4.19 -2.10 2.69
CA PRO A 157 -4.55 -3.21 3.55
C PRO A 157 -4.84 -4.47 2.74
N ILE A 158 -4.67 -5.65 3.36
CA ILE A 158 -5.05 -6.95 2.77
C ILE A 158 -6.56 -7.14 2.82
N LYS A 159 -7.21 -6.65 3.89
CA LYS A 159 -8.66 -6.70 4.07
C LYS A 159 -9.22 -5.31 4.32
N SER A 160 -10.42 -5.00 3.81
CA SER A 160 -10.96 -3.65 3.92
C SER A 160 -11.44 -3.36 5.34
N ALA A 161 -11.15 -2.16 5.84
CA ALA A 161 -11.80 -1.72 7.09
C ALA A 161 -13.32 -1.56 6.92
N ASP A 162 -13.80 -1.37 5.69
CA ASP A 162 -15.22 -1.16 5.40
C ASP A 162 -16.04 -2.46 5.40
N ASP A 163 -15.39 -3.61 5.53
CA ASP A 163 -16.06 -4.92 5.62
C ASP A 163 -16.96 -5.04 6.88
N TYR A 164 -16.67 -4.25 7.93
CA TYR A 164 -17.36 -4.33 9.22
C TYR A 164 -17.66 -2.96 9.83
N ASP A 165 -18.70 -2.92 10.65
CA ASP A 165 -18.86 -1.94 11.72
C ASP A 165 -18.08 -2.40 12.97
N TRP A 166 -17.13 -1.56 13.38
CA TRP A 166 -16.24 -1.79 14.52
C TRP A 166 -16.73 -1.15 15.82
N THR A 167 -17.91 -0.52 15.82
CA THR A 167 -18.42 0.27 16.96
C THR A 167 -18.49 -0.55 18.24
N ASN A 168 -18.85 -1.83 18.15
CA ASN A 168 -18.97 -2.75 19.29
C ASN A 168 -17.75 -3.67 19.48
N ALA A 169 -16.74 -3.57 18.61
CA ALA A 169 -15.58 -4.45 18.64
C ALA A 169 -14.67 -4.14 19.85
N ARG A 170 -14.38 -5.15 20.68
CA ARG A 170 -13.66 -5.00 21.95
C ARG A 170 -12.78 -6.20 22.31
N LEU A 171 -11.71 -5.93 23.05
CA LEU A 171 -10.77 -6.94 23.56
C LEU A 171 -10.99 -7.23 25.05
N SER A 172 -11.51 -6.28 25.83
CA SER A 172 -11.83 -6.49 27.25
C SER A 172 -13.35 -6.57 27.48
N GLU A 173 -13.75 -7.18 28.60
CA GLU A 173 -15.14 -7.15 29.06
C GLU A 173 -15.62 -5.72 29.33
N GLN A 174 -16.95 -5.54 29.27
CA GLN A 174 -17.60 -4.26 29.48
C GLN A 174 -17.52 -3.89 30.97
N GLY A 175 -16.79 -2.81 31.27
CA GLY A 175 -16.67 -2.24 32.62
C GLY A 175 -16.69 -0.71 32.58
N ASN A 176 -16.36 -0.04 33.69
CA ASN A 176 -16.25 1.42 33.74
C ASN A 176 -14.92 1.91 33.14
N LEU A 177 -14.67 1.65 31.85
CA LEU A 177 -13.53 2.23 31.14
C LEU A 177 -13.90 3.56 30.49
N ALA A 178 -12.94 4.48 30.43
CA ALA A 178 -13.11 5.76 29.74
C ALA A 178 -13.34 5.56 28.23
N SER A 179 -14.18 6.40 27.62
CA SER A 179 -14.62 6.25 26.22
C SER A 179 -13.49 6.20 25.20
N TRP A 180 -12.37 6.86 25.45
CA TRP A 180 -11.20 6.82 24.58
C TRP A 180 -10.51 5.44 24.60
N LYS A 181 -10.52 4.71 25.72
CA LYS A 181 -10.01 3.33 25.78
C LYS A 181 -10.85 2.39 24.93
N TRP A 182 -12.16 2.62 24.87
CA TRP A 182 -13.05 1.86 23.98
C TRP A 182 -12.69 2.06 22.51
N ASN A 183 -12.51 3.32 22.11
CA ASN A 183 -12.13 3.65 20.73
C ASN A 183 -10.76 3.06 20.35
N ASN A 184 -9.85 2.95 21.30
CA ASN A 184 -8.53 2.40 21.01
C ASN A 184 -8.54 0.88 20.80
N GLN A 185 -9.39 0.14 21.53
CA GLN A 185 -9.53 -1.31 21.36
C GLN A 185 -10.03 -1.69 19.97
N LYS A 186 -11.09 -1.03 19.49
CA LYS A 186 -11.60 -1.30 18.13
C LYS A 186 -10.55 -1.04 17.05
N ASN A 187 -9.66 -0.06 17.26
CA ASN A 187 -8.59 0.25 16.32
C ASN A 187 -7.55 -0.87 16.24
N VAL A 188 -7.19 -1.50 17.37
CA VAL A 188 -6.33 -2.70 17.38
C VAL A 188 -6.95 -3.81 16.53
N ILE A 189 -8.23 -4.11 16.79
CA ILE A 189 -8.95 -5.19 16.09
C ILE A 189 -9.01 -4.94 14.59
N ARG A 190 -9.42 -3.72 14.20
CA ARG A 190 -9.43 -3.28 12.81
C ARG A 190 -8.05 -3.40 12.16
N VAL A 191 -7.00 -2.92 12.83
CA VAL A 191 -5.63 -2.97 12.30
C VAL A 191 -5.19 -4.42 12.08
N MET A 192 -5.34 -5.31 13.07
CA MET A 192 -4.95 -6.72 12.92
C MET A 192 -5.71 -7.43 11.80
N TYR A 193 -6.98 -7.09 11.59
CA TYR A 193 -7.77 -7.57 10.47
C TYR A 193 -7.26 -7.06 9.12
N GLN A 194 -7.00 -5.75 9.00
CA GLN A 194 -6.49 -5.12 7.78
C GLN A 194 -5.11 -5.66 7.38
N PHE A 195 -4.27 -6.03 8.36
CA PHE A 195 -2.99 -6.72 8.13
C PHE A 195 -3.13 -8.19 7.75
N GLY A 196 -4.34 -8.75 7.74
CA GLY A 196 -4.60 -10.15 7.42
C GLY A 196 -4.23 -11.13 8.52
N ILE A 197 -3.94 -10.65 9.75
CA ILE A 197 -3.53 -11.47 10.89
C ILE A 197 -4.77 -12.12 11.53
N TRP A 198 -5.80 -11.33 11.82
CA TRP A 198 -7.08 -11.85 12.32
C TRP A 198 -8.07 -12.08 11.19
N ASP A 199 -8.82 -13.17 11.30
CA ASP A 199 -9.85 -13.57 10.35
C ASP A 199 -11.23 -13.02 10.74
N ALA A 200 -12.21 -13.23 9.85
CA ALA A 200 -13.59 -12.82 10.06
C ALA A 200 -14.16 -13.38 11.36
N LYS A 201 -13.98 -14.69 11.58
CA LYS A 201 -14.45 -15.38 12.79
C LYS A 201 -13.88 -14.76 14.07
N THR A 202 -12.59 -14.42 14.08
CA THR A 202 -11.94 -13.78 15.23
C THR A 202 -12.56 -12.41 15.48
N VAL A 203 -12.66 -11.55 14.47
CA VAL A 203 -13.17 -10.18 14.70
C VAL A 203 -14.66 -10.13 15.02
N GLU A 204 -15.46 -11.02 14.43
CA GLU A 204 -16.87 -11.19 14.75
C GLU A 204 -17.06 -11.65 16.20
N SER A 205 -16.21 -12.58 16.69
CA SER A 205 -16.25 -13.01 18.09
C SER A 205 -15.89 -11.89 19.08
N LEU A 206 -15.20 -10.85 18.60
CA LEU A 206 -14.85 -9.66 19.36
C LEU A 206 -15.89 -8.54 19.25
N GLY A 207 -16.98 -8.75 18.50
CA GLY A 207 -18.09 -7.79 18.38
C GLY A 207 -18.06 -6.91 17.13
N ALA A 208 -17.19 -7.18 16.15
CA ALA A 208 -17.32 -6.57 14.83
C ALA A 208 -18.56 -7.12 14.12
N VAL A 209 -19.34 -6.25 13.47
CA VAL A 209 -20.58 -6.64 12.78
C VAL A 209 -20.39 -6.42 11.29
N ARG A 210 -20.61 -7.46 10.48
CA ARG A 210 -20.43 -7.37 9.03
C ARG A 210 -21.42 -6.38 8.42
N ARG A 211 -20.94 -5.57 7.46
CA ARG A 211 -21.78 -4.63 6.70
C ARG A 211 -22.42 -5.27 5.48
#